data_AF-A0A349DTM9-F1
#
_entry.id   AF-A0A349DTM9-F1
#
_cell.length_a   1.000
_cell.length_b   1.000
_cell.length_c   1.000
_cell.angle_alpha   90.00
_cell.angle_beta   90.00
_cell.angle_gamma   90.00
#
_symmetry.space_group_name_H-M   'P 1'
#
loop_
_entity.id
_entity.type
_entity.pdbx_description
1 polymer ?
#
loop_
_entity_poly.entity_id
_entity_poly.type
_entity_poly.pdbx_seq_one_letter_code
_entity_poly.pdbx_strand_id
1 'polypeptide(L)'
;MSEGLKEEHPKIPWNLIAGLRNRIAHDYRSIDPNISFDIIQNYLLELKEELVLMLTKVEYEKELLEKVVNTPQYAHLKYLLEE
;
A
#
# COMPACT_ATOMS: atom_id res chain seq x y z
N MET A 1 9.57 6.44 11.66
CA MET A 1 9.23 7.10 10.38
C MET A 1 9.56 8.56 10.55
N SER A 2 10.26 9.20 9.61
CA SER A 2 10.47 10.65 9.70
C SER A 2 9.12 11.35 9.64
N GLU A 3 8.92 12.40 10.44
CA GLU A 3 7.67 13.16 10.46
C GLU A 3 7.35 13.76 9.08
N GLY A 4 8.39 14.21 8.36
CA GLY A 4 8.25 14.81 7.03
C GLY A 4 7.54 13.93 5.99
N LEU A 5 7.77 12.61 5.96
CA LEU A 5 7.13 11.74 4.95
C LEU A 5 5.60 11.68 5.12
N LYS A 6 5.13 11.69 6.36
CA LYS A 6 3.68 11.68 6.63
C LYS A 6 3.04 13.02 6.32
N GLU A 7 3.76 14.11 6.58
CA GLU A 7 3.33 15.48 6.27
C GLU A 7 3.26 15.74 4.76
N GLU A 8 4.16 15.14 3.98
CA GLU A 8 4.16 15.24 2.51
C GLU A 8 3.02 14.45 1.85
N HIS A 9 2.42 13.50 2.56
CA HIS A 9 1.35 12.62 2.08
C HIS A 9 0.16 12.61 3.06
N PRO A 10 -0.50 13.77 3.29
CA PRO A 10 -1.55 13.90 4.30
C PRO A 10 -2.86 13.20 3.90
N LYS A 11 -3.02 12.89 2.60
CA LYS A 11 -4.16 12.10 2.09
C LYS A 11 -4.15 10.66 2.58
N ILE A 12 -2.97 10.11 2.89
CA ILE A 12 -2.86 8.76 3.43
C ILE A 12 -3.30 8.82 4.91
N PRO A 13 -4.33 8.05 5.32
CA PRO A 13 -4.79 8.05 6.70
C PRO A 13 -3.87 7.17 7.58
N TRP A 14 -2.64 7.63 7.81
CA TRP A 14 -1.56 6.88 8.47
C TRP A 14 -1.98 6.21 9.78
N ASN A 15 -2.71 6.94 10.63
CA ASN A 15 -3.16 6.43 11.92
C ASN A 15 -4.21 5.32 11.79
N LEU A 16 -5.11 5.42 10.80
CA LEU A 16 -6.10 4.37 10.53
C LEU A 16 -5.43 3.11 10.00
N ILE A 17 -4.47 3.24 9.08
CA ILE A 17 -3.70 2.09 8.55
C ILE A 17 -2.92 1.40 9.67
N ALA A 18 -2.25 2.16 10.52
CA ALA A 18 -1.53 1.62 11.68
C ALA A 18 -2.47 0.91 12.66
N GLY A 19 -3.64 1.49 12.95
CA GLY A 19 -4.67 0.88 13.80
C GLY A 19 -5.23 -0.41 13.20
N LEU A 20 -5.55 -0.41 11.90
CA LEU A 20 -6.03 -1.58 11.17
C LEU A 20 -5.00 -2.72 11.22
N ARG A 21 -3.72 -2.41 10.94
CA ARG A 21 -2.63 -3.39 11.03
C ARG A 21 -2.54 -4.01 12.41
N ASN A 22 -2.61 -3.20 13.47
CA ASN A 22 -2.55 -3.70 14.85
C ASN A 22 -3.71 -4.65 15.15
N ARG A 23 -4.91 -4.32 14.67
CA ARG A 23 -6.10 -5.16 14.86
C ARG A 23 -6.00 -6.47 14.08
N ILE A 24 -5.52 -6.44 12.84
CA ILE A 24 -5.26 -7.65 12.05
C ILE A 24 -4.15 -8.52 12.68
N ALA A 25 -3.11 -7.92 13.26
CA ALA A 25 -2.03 -8.70 13.86
C ALA A 25 -2.42 -9.37 15.19
N HIS A 26 -3.19 -8.67 16.04
CA HIS A 26 -3.41 -9.08 17.43
C HIS A 26 -4.85 -9.51 17.75
N ASP A 27 -5.84 -9.09 16.96
CA ASP A 27 -7.27 -9.28 17.25
C ASP A 27 -8.06 -9.65 15.97
N TYR A 28 -7.44 -10.42 15.06
CA TYR A 28 -8.03 -10.77 13.76
C TYR A 28 -9.34 -11.54 13.86
N ARG A 29 -9.53 -12.33 14.94
CA ARG A 29 -10.75 -13.12 15.15
C ARG A 29 -11.98 -12.25 15.42
N SER A 30 -11.78 -11.01 15.86
CA SER A 30 -12.84 -10.08 16.23
C SER A 30 -13.07 -9.02 15.15
N ILE A 31 -12.45 -9.17 13.97
CA ILE A 31 -12.67 -8.27 12.84
C ILE A 31 -13.96 -8.69 12.14
N ASP A 32 -14.88 -7.73 12.03
CA ASP A 32 -16.07 -7.90 11.20
C ASP A 32 -15.65 -8.00 9.71
N PRO A 33 -15.97 -9.11 9.02
CA PRO A 33 -15.64 -9.27 7.61
C PRO A 33 -16.25 -8.18 6.71
N ASN A 34 -17.39 -7.59 7.09
CA ASN A 34 -18.01 -6.50 6.33
C ASN A 34 -17.14 -5.25 6.35
N ILE A 35 -16.48 -4.95 7.47
CA ILE A 35 -15.53 -3.83 7.57
C ILE A 35 -14.33 -4.10 6.68
N SER A 36 -13.81 -5.32 6.67
CA SER A 36 -12.67 -5.67 5.79
C SER A 36 -13.04 -5.55 4.32
N PHE A 37 -14.24 -6.00 3.95
CA PHE A 37 -14.75 -5.88 2.58
C PHE A 37 -14.92 -4.42 2.18
N ASP A 38 -15.52 -3.59 3.04
CA ASP A 38 -15.66 -2.15 2.82
C ASP A 38 -14.30 -1.45 2.59
N ILE A 39 -13.30 -1.78 3.40
CA ILE A 39 -11.92 -1.28 3.23
C ILE A 39 -11.36 -1.64 1.85
N ILE A 40 -11.53 -2.89 1.43
CA ILE A 40 -11.05 -3.37 0.12
C ILE A 40 -11.75 -2.63 -1.02
N GLN A 41 -13.06 -2.43 -0.94
CA GLN A 41 -13.84 -1.82 -2.02
C GLN A 41 -13.65 -0.30 -2.12
N ASN A 42 -13.59 0.38 -0.97
CA ASN A 42 -13.76 1.84 -0.94
C ASN A 42 -12.49 2.62 -0.61
N TYR A 43 -11.46 1.99 -0.04
CA TYR A 43 -10.28 2.71 0.46
C TYR A 43 -8.95 2.18 -0.09
N LEU A 44 -8.88 0.90 -0.45
CA LEU A 44 -7.63 0.28 -0.88
C LEU A 44 -7.14 0.83 -2.23
N LEU A 45 -8.06 1.20 -3.14
CA LEU A 45 -7.70 1.77 -4.44
C LEU A 45 -7.04 3.14 -4.28
N GLU A 46 -7.65 4.06 -3.52
CA GLU A 46 -7.10 5.39 -3.27
C GLU A 46 -5.73 5.29 -2.58
N LEU A 47 -5.59 4.38 -1.62
CA LEU A 47 -4.29 4.12 -0.98
C LEU A 47 -3.25 3.63 -1.99
N LYS A 48 -3.62 2.71 -2.88
CA LYS A 48 -2.72 2.21 -3.94
C LYS A 48 -2.24 3.35 -4.83
N GLU A 49 -3.13 4.22 -5.27
CA GLU A 49 -2.80 5.36 -6.14
C GLU A 49 -1.79 6.30 -5.47
N GLU A 50 -2.01 6.66 -4.21
CA GLU A 50 -1.08 7.51 -3.46
C GLU A 50 0.29 6.83 -3.25
N LEU A 51 0.33 5.51 -3.02
CA LEU A 51 1.59 4.76 -2.93
C LEU A 51 2.34 4.72 -4.26
N VAL A 52 1.65 4.57 -5.39
CA VAL A 52 2.28 4.63 -6.72
C VAL A 52 2.84 6.03 -6.98
N LEU A 53 2.11 7.09 -6.61
CA LEU A 53 2.62 8.46 -6.68
C LEU A 53 3.88 8.65 -5.82
N MET A 54 3.95 8.03 -4.64
CA MET A 54 5.16 8.07 -3.81
C MET A 54 6.38 7.48 -4.51
N LEU A 55 6.22 6.42 -5.31
CA LEU A 55 7.32 5.80 -6.05
C LEU A 55 7.96 6.76 -7.05
N THR A 56 7.20 7.70 -7.62
CA THR A 56 7.74 8.72 -8.56
C THR A 56 8.73 9.68 -7.89
N LYS A 57 8.71 9.78 -6.55
CA LYS A 57 9.60 10.64 -5.76
C LYS A 57 10.82 9.91 -5.24
N VAL A 58 10.95 8.61 -5.50
CA VAL A 58 12.05 7.76 -4.99
C VAL A 58 12.80 7.19 -6.17
N GLU A 59 14.12 7.31 -6.15
CA GLU A 59 14.97 6.68 -7.16
C GLU A 59 15.09 5.18 -6.87
N TYR A 60 14.89 4.35 -7.89
CA TYR A 60 15.04 2.90 -7.79
C TYR A 60 15.61 2.31 -9.09
N GLU A 61 16.28 1.16 -8.97
CA GLU A 61 16.85 0.45 -10.11
C GLU A 61 15.73 -0.21 -10.95
N LYS A 62 15.51 0.29 -12.17
CA LYS A 62 14.46 -0.23 -13.08
C LYS A 62 14.68 -1.69 -13.46
N GLU A 63 15.93 -2.11 -13.64
CA GLU A 63 16.28 -3.50 -13.94
C GLU A 63 15.90 -4.44 -12.77
N LEU A 64 16.09 -3.99 -11.52
CA LEU A 64 15.69 -4.76 -10.34
C LEU A 64 14.16 -4.90 -10.28
N LEU A 65 13.42 -3.82 -10.54
CA LEU A 65 11.96 -3.87 -10.60
C LEU A 65 11.49 -4.87 -11.66
N GLU A 66 12.03 -4.80 -12.88
CA GLU A 66 11.69 -5.71 -13.97
C GLU A 66 11.96 -7.18 -13.61
N LYS A 67 13.10 -7.46 -12.99
CA LYS A 67 13.43 -8.81 -12.52
C LYS A 67 12.44 -9.30 -11.46
N VAL A 68 12.09 -8.44 -10.51
CA VAL A 68 11.19 -8.80 -9.39
C VAL A 68 9.77 -9.07 -9.87
N VAL A 69 9.19 -8.21 -10.70
CA VAL A 69 7.80 -8.38 -11.17
C VAL A 69 7.63 -9.54 -12.15
N ASN A 70 8.72 -10.10 -12.68
CA ASN A 70 8.69 -11.32 -13.47
C ASN A 70 8.71 -12.62 -12.63
N THR A 71 8.84 -12.50 -11.30
CA THR A 71 8.68 -13.64 -10.39
C THR A 71 7.21 -13.90 -10.04
N PRO A 72 6.79 -15.16 -9.76
CA PRO A 72 5.42 -15.46 -9.36
C PRO A 72 4.92 -14.68 -8.14
N GLN A 73 5.82 -14.34 -7.20
CA GLN A 73 5.48 -13.68 -5.95
C GLN A 73 5.04 -12.23 -6.17
N TYR A 74 5.61 -11.55 -7.17
CA TYR A 74 5.37 -10.13 -7.44
C TYR A 74 4.77 -9.84 -8.82
N ALA A 75 4.31 -10.88 -9.54
CA ALA A 75 3.70 -10.74 -10.87
C ALA A 75 2.51 -9.78 -10.90
N HIS A 76 1.80 -9.64 -9.79
CA HIS A 76 0.68 -8.69 -9.65
C HIS A 76 1.10 -7.21 -9.68
N LEU A 77 2.40 -6.91 -9.57
CA LEU A 77 2.96 -5.56 -9.64
C LEU A 77 3.45 -5.18 -11.05
N LYS A 78 3.23 -6.02 -12.07
CA LYS A 78 3.66 -5.72 -13.45
C LYS A 78 3.12 -4.40 -14.00
N TYR A 79 1.95 -3.95 -13.53
CA TYR A 79 1.39 -2.64 -13.88
C TYR A 79 2.29 -1.46 -13.49
N LEU A 80 3.30 -1.65 -12.62
CA LEU A 80 4.30 -0.62 -12.31
C LEU A 80 5.33 -0.41 -13.43
N LEU A 81 5.38 -1.31 -14.43
CA LEU A 81 6.20 -1.15 -15.64
C LEU A 81 5.45 -0.47 -16.78
N GLU A 82 4.12 -0.40 -16.69
CA GLU A 82 3.25 0.20 -17.70
C GLU A 82 3.14 1.71 -17.39
N GLU A 83 3.56 2.55 -18.35
CA GLU A 83 3.40 4.02 -18.29
C GLU A 83 1.96 4.44 -18.63
#